data_AF-A0A452ZER0-F1
#
_entry.id   AF-A0A452ZER0-F1
#
_cell.length_a   1.000
_cell.length_b   1.000
_cell.length_c   1.000
_cell.angle_alpha   90.00
_cell.angle_beta   90.00
_cell.angle_gamma   90.00
#
_symmetry.space_group_name_H-M   'P 1'
#
loop_
_entity.id
_entity.type
_entity.pdbx_description
1 polymer ?
#
loop_
_entity_poly.entity_id
_entity_poly.type
_entity_poly.pdbx_seq_one_letter_code
_entity_poly.pdbx_strand_id
1 'polypeptide(L)' 'MIVLLAASETVLSISVENNTEPEVVKGPEFTQLPQISDEDMLFLYKWMLEEYRLMKPKNAEEKERIDTAKALLKELIRTK' A
#
# COMPACT_ATOMS: atom_id res chain seq x y z
N MET A 1 13.57 2.72 -46.64
CA MET A 1 14.39 2.84 -45.41
C MET A 1 13.55 2.36 -44.24
N ILE A 2 13.79 1.14 -43.78
CA ILE A 2 13.15 0.57 -42.59
C ILE A 2 14.05 0.97 -41.42
N VAL A 3 13.56 1.85 -40.56
CA VAL A 3 14.25 2.17 -39.30
C VAL A 3 13.71 1.19 -38.26
N LEU A 4 14.47 0.11 -38.05
CA LEU A 4 14.26 -0.82 -36.95
C LEU A 4 14.89 -0.19 -35.70
N LEU A 5 14.07 0.34 -34.80
CA LEU A 5 14.52 0.81 -33.49
C LEU A 5 14.71 -0.42 -32.59
N ALA A 6 15.91 -1.00 -32.62
CA ALA A 6 16.31 -2.09 -31.75
C ALA A 6 16.52 -1.58 -30.32
N ALA A 7 16.02 -2.35 -29.35
CA ALA A 7 16.18 -2.12 -27.92
C ALA A 7 17.67 -2.03 -27.54
N SER A 8 18.04 -1.01 -26.77
CA SER A 8 19.32 -1.00 -26.05
C SER A 8 19.11 -1.64 -24.67
N GLU A 9 19.37 -2.94 -24.59
CA GLU A 9 19.69 -3.60 -23.33
C GLU A 9 21.15 -3.30 -23.01
N THR A 10 21.38 -2.46 -21.99
CA THR A 10 22.71 -2.24 -21.44
C THR A 10 23.08 -3.46 -20.60
N VAL A 11 23.84 -4.38 -21.20
CA VAL A 11 24.59 -5.41 -20.49
C VAL A 11 25.74 -4.74 -19.73
N LEU A 12 25.61 -4.62 -18.41
CA LEU A 12 26.70 -4.22 -17.55
C LEU A 12 27.44 -5.49 -17.12
N SER A 13 28.59 -5.70 -17.77
CA SER A 13 29.55 -6.75 -17.48
C SER A 13 29.97 -6.70 -16.00
N ILE A 14 29.79 -7.80 -15.29
CA ILE A 14 30.42 -8.03 -13.99
C ILE A 14 31.36 -9.22 -14.15
N SER A 15 32.64 -8.93 -13.95
CA SER A 15 33.75 -9.87 -14.00
C SER A 15 33.67 -10.89 -12.86
N VAL A 16 34.14 -12.09 -13.19
CA VAL A 16 34.27 -13.28 -12.35
C VAL A 16 35.35 -13.11 -11.27
N GLU A 17 35.23 -13.95 -10.23
CA GLU A 17 36.20 -14.29 -9.17
C GLU A 17 36.29 -13.28 -8.01
N ASN A 18 36.16 -13.66 -6.73
CA ASN A 18 36.54 -14.92 -6.10
C ASN A 18 35.86 -15.10 -4.72
N ASN A 19 35.87 -16.36 -4.31
CA ASN A 19 35.26 -17.03 -3.17
C ASN A 19 35.67 -16.46 -1.79
N THR A 20 34.71 -16.15 -0.90
CA THR A 20 34.77 -16.31 0.58
C THR A 20 33.39 -16.00 1.19
N GLU A 21 32.82 -16.97 1.93
CA GLU A 21 31.74 -16.90 2.95
C GLU A 21 30.46 -16.08 2.63
N PRO A 22 29.23 -16.64 2.74
CA PRO A 22 28.01 -15.85 2.61
C PRO A 22 27.81 -14.95 3.83
N GLU A 23 28.45 -13.77 3.82
CA GLU A 23 28.04 -12.67 4.67
C GLU A 23 26.63 -12.26 4.20
N VAL A 24 25.61 -12.73 4.91
CA VAL A 24 24.21 -12.36 4.69
C VAL A 24 24.14 -10.85 4.86
N VAL A 25 24.18 -10.14 3.73
CA VAL A 25 23.91 -8.71 3.67
C VAL A 25 22.48 -8.54 4.14
N LYS A 26 22.30 -8.25 5.44
CA LYS A 26 21.04 -7.81 6.01
C LYS A 26 20.70 -6.54 5.24
N GLY A 27 19.80 -6.66 4.24
CA GLY A 27 19.21 -5.52 3.57
C GLY A 27 18.63 -4.54 4.60
N PRO A 28 18.31 -3.29 4.20
CA PRO A 28 17.83 -2.29 5.14
C PRO A 28 16.76 -2.92 6.03
N GLU A 29 17.08 -3.02 7.32
CA GLU A 29 16.18 -3.53 8.32
C GLU A 29 14.96 -2.62 8.23
N PHE A 30 13.89 -3.10 7.59
CA PHE A 30 12.60 -2.47 7.71
C PHE A 30 12.25 -2.63 9.18
N THR A 31 12.69 -1.68 10.00
CA THR A 31 12.32 -1.55 11.39
C THR A 31 10.81 -1.65 11.36
N GLN A 32 10.29 -2.74 11.92
CA GLN A 32 8.87 -3.06 11.83
C GLN A 32 8.11 -1.80 12.25
N LEU A 33 7.31 -1.24 11.35
CA LEU A 33 6.47 -0.10 11.67
C LEU A 33 5.71 -0.45 12.96
N PRO A 34 5.59 0.48 13.91
CA PRO A 34 4.88 0.20 15.16
C PRO A 34 3.51 -0.38 14.82
N GLN A 35 3.22 -1.56 15.36
CA GLN A 35 1.91 -2.18 15.16
C GLN A 35 0.88 -1.30 15.88
N ILE A 36 -0.05 -0.74 15.11
CA ILE A 36 -1.14 0.07 15.66
C ILE A 36 -2.00 -0.84 16.55
N SER A 37 -2.32 -0.36 17.75
CA SER A 37 -3.18 -1.08 18.69
C SER A 37 -4.61 -1.23 18.12
N ASP A 38 -5.32 -2.28 18.52
CA ASP A 38 -6.72 -2.47 18.10
C ASP A 38 -7.61 -1.30 18.55
N GLU A 39 -7.33 -0.70 19.70
CA GLU A 39 -8.05 0.48 20.20
C GLU A 39 -7.85 1.71 19.30
N ASP A 40 -6.61 1.92 18.84
CA ASP A 40 -6.27 3.03 17.93
C ASP A 40 -6.93 2.84 16.56
N MET A 41 -6.97 1.61 16.06
CA MET A 41 -7.70 1.28 14.83
C MET A 41 -9.21 1.54 14.99
N LEU A 42 -9.81 1.11 16.09
CA LEU A 42 -11.23 1.36 16.36
C LEU A 42 -11.55 2.84 16.47
N PHE A 43 -10.68 3.62 17.13
CA PHE A 43 -10.81 5.07 17.19
C PHE A 43 -10.75 5.68 15.78
N LEU A 44 -9.77 5.28 14.97
CA LEU A 44 -9.62 5.75 13.60
C LEU A 44 -10.84 5.41 12.74
N TYR A 45 -11.36 4.19 12.81
CA TYR A 45 -12.55 3.80 12.04
C TYR A 45 -13.80 4.58 12.45
N LYS A 46 -13.99 4.83 13.75
CA LYS A 46 -15.09 5.67 14.24
C LYS A 46 -14.96 7.11 13.74
N TRP A 47 -13.74 7.66 13.77
CA TRP A 47 -13.47 9.00 13.28
C TRP A 47 -13.70 9.12 11.77
N MET A 48 -13.18 8.19 10.97
CA MET A 48 -13.44 8.13 9.53
C MET A 48 -14.93 8.04 9.22
N LEU A 49 -15.68 7.24 9.97
CA LEU A 49 -17.13 7.10 9.79
C LEU A 49 -17.86 8.43 10.03
N GLU A 50 -17.40 9.23 10.98
CA GLU A 50 -17.92 10.58 11.22
C GLU A 50 -17.56 11.53 10.07
N GLU A 51 -16.32 11.47 9.56
CA GLU A 51 -15.90 12.25 8.39
C GLU A 51 -16.81 11.95 7.17
N TYR A 52 -17.09 10.66 6.91
CA TYR A 52 -18.01 10.25 5.85
C TYR A 52 -19.48 10.66 6.09
N ARG A 53 -19.92 10.92 7.33
CA ARG A 53 -21.26 11.46 7.62
C ARG A 53 -21.38 12.94 7.25
N LEU A 54 -20.28 13.69 7.34
CA LEU A 54 -20.24 15.09 6.96
C LEU A 54 -20.24 15.29 5.44
N MET A 55 -19.80 14.28 4.68
CA MET A 55 -19.79 14.32 3.22
C MET A 55 -21.22 14.39 2.65
N LYS A 56 -21.46 15.39 1.80
CA LYS A 56 -22.69 15.53 1.01
C LYS A 56 -22.42 15.07 -0.43
N PRO A 57 -22.96 13.93 -0.87
CA PRO A 57 -22.71 13.43 -2.22
C PRO A 57 -23.30 14.37 -3.27
N LYS A 58 -22.56 14.62 -4.35
CA LYS A 58 -23.00 15.49 -5.45
C LYS A 58 -23.75 14.72 -6.55
N ASN A 59 -23.47 13.42 -6.68
CA ASN A 59 -24.09 12.54 -7.66
C ASN A 59 -24.37 11.13 -7.07
N ALA A 60 -25.09 10.29 -7.83
CA ALA A 60 -25.48 8.96 -7.38
C ALA A 60 -24.29 8.01 -7.20
N GLU A 61 -23.28 8.11 -8.07
CA GLU A 61 -22.06 7.29 -7.99
C GLU A 61 -21.25 7.60 -6.72
N GLU A 62 -21.06 8.87 -6.38
CA GLU A 62 -20.39 9.29 -5.15
C GLU A 62 -21.17 8.87 -3.92
N LYS A 63 -22.51 8.95 -3.97
CA LYS A 63 -23.38 8.42 -2.90
C LYS A 63 -23.13 6.93 -2.69
N GLU A 64 -23.10 6.13 -3.76
CA GLU A 64 -22.87 4.68 -3.66
C GLU A 64 -21.49 4.37 -3.08
N ARG A 65 -20.45 5.09 -3.50
CA ARG A 65 -19.10 4.95 -2.94
C ARG A 65 -19.03 5.28 -1.46
N ILE A 66 -19.70 6.36 -1.04
CA ILE A 66 -19.79 6.76 0.36
C ILE A 66 -20.58 5.72 1.17
N ASP A 67 -21.69 5.22 0.64
CA ASP A 67 -22.51 4.20 1.32
C ASP A 67 -21.75 2.89 1.49
N THR A 68 -20.99 2.48 0.46
CA THR A 68 -20.11 1.31 0.49
C THR A 68 -18.98 1.47 1.50
N ALA A 69 -18.29 2.61 1.50
CA ALA A 69 -17.23 2.90 2.47
C ALA A 69 -17.77 2.89 3.90
N LYS A 70 -18.93 3.51 4.14
CA LYS A 70 -19.63 3.47 5.43
C LYS A 70 -19.99 2.05 5.86
N ALA A 71 -20.43 1.20 4.93
CA ALA A 71 -20.75 -0.19 5.22
C ALA A 71 -19.51 -0.99 5.65
N LEU A 72 -18.40 -0.85 4.92
CA LEU A 72 -17.12 -1.49 5.28
C LEU A 72 -16.62 -1.04 6.66
N LEU A 73 -16.65 0.26 6.94
CA LEU A 73 -16.26 0.80 8.25
C LEU A 73 -17.09 0.23 9.40
N LYS A 74 -18.41 0.08 9.20
CA LYS A 74 -19.29 -0.53 10.21
C LYS A 74 -18.95 -2.00 10.44
N GLU A 75 -18.66 -2.75 9.38
CA GLU A 75 -18.30 -4.16 9.53
C GLU A 75 -16.96 -4.31 10.25
N LEU A 76 -15.94 -3.51 9.90
CA LEU A 76 -14.65 -3.51 10.58
C LEU A 76 -14.76 -3.21 12.09
N ILE A 77 -15.63 -2.27 12.46
CA ILE A 77 -15.90 -1.95 13.87
C ILE A 77 -16.69 -3.07 14.58
N ARG A 78 -17.51 -3.84 13.85
CA ARG A 78 -18.32 -4.92 14.42
C ARG A 78 -17.53 -6.23 14.59
N THR A 79 -16.60 -6.50 13.69
CA THR A 79 -15.82 -7.75 13.67
C THR A 79 -14.61 -7.71 14.61
N LYS A 80 -14.16 -6.50 15.00
CA LYS A 80 -13.07 -6.28 15.96
C LYS A 80 -13.59 -6.30 17.40
#